data_AF-A0A6V7L0Y1-F1
#
_entry.id   AF-A0A6V7L0Y1-F1
#
_cell.length_a   1.000
_cell.length_b   1.000
_cell.length_c   1.000
_cell.angle_alpha   90.00
_cell.angle_beta   90.00
_cell.angle_gamma   90.00
#
_symmetry.space_group_name_H-M   'P 1'
#
loop_
_entity.id
_entity.type
_entity.pdbx_description
1 polymer ?
#
loop_
_entity_poly.entity_id
_entity_poly.type
_entity_poly.pdbx_seq_one_letter_code
_entity_poly.pdbx_strand_id
1 'polypeptide(L)' 'EPVHLEGTKTFCCLCCASAPLKVSAMLPVKGYVPGQTMSIRVNVENQSGVIVDNVKLILRK' A
#
# COMPACT_ATOMS: atom_id res chain seq x y z
N GLU A 1 15.85 -11.26 4.12
CA GLU A 1 15.65 -10.52 2.87
C GLU A 1 14.50 -9.54 3.03
N PRO A 2 14.60 -8.32 2.46
CA PRO A 2 13.51 -7.35 2.44
C PRO A 2 12.27 -7.88 1.72
N VAL A 3 11.10 -7.44 2.16
CA VAL A 3 9.82 -7.76 1.49
C VAL A 3 9.31 -6.50 0.83
N HIS A 4 8.99 -6.60 -0.46
CA HIS A 4 8.38 -5.54 -1.25
C HIS A 4 7.01 -6.00 -1.74
N LEU A 5 5.99 -5.17 -1.53
CA LEU A 5 4.62 -5.42 -1.96
C LEU A 5 4.14 -4.21 -2.75
N GLU A 6 3.47 -4.45 -3.85
CA GLU A 6 2.93 -3.38 -4.71
C GLU A 6 1.49 -3.70 -5.11
N GLY A 7 0.67 -2.66 -5.17
CA GLY A 7 -0.73 -2.72 -5.58
C GLY A 7 -1.10 -1.48 -6.39
N THR A 8 -1.91 -1.68 -7.43
CA THR A 8 -2.41 -0.58 -8.26
C THR A 8 -3.91 -0.72 -8.41
N LYS A 9 -4.62 0.40 -8.39
CA LYS A 9 -6.07 0.48 -8.61
C LYS A 9 -6.43 1.64 -9.52
N THR A 10 -7.32 1.40 -10.47
CA THR A 10 -7.99 2.44 -11.26
C THR A 10 -9.46 2.49 -10.87
N PHE A 11 -10.07 3.68 -10.98
CA PHE A 11 -11.48 3.90 -10.70
C PHE A 11 -12.19 4.26 -12.01
N CYS A 12 -13.38 3.71 -12.28
CA CYS A 12 -14.07 3.91 -13.56
C CYS A 12 -15.50 4.40 -13.33
N CYS A 13 -15.95 5.34 -14.17
CA CYS A 13 -17.36 5.72 -14.30
C CYS A 13 -17.77 5.64 -15.78
N LEU A 14 -18.52 4.59 -16.14
CA LEU A 14 -19.18 4.29 -17.42
C LEU A 14 -18.38 4.47 -18.73
N CYS A 15 -17.84 5.66 -19.00
CA CYS A 15 -17.11 6.04 -20.21
C CYS A 15 -15.64 6.45 -19.95
N CYS A 16 -15.23 6.60 -18.68
CA CYS A 16 -13.89 7.10 -18.32
C CYS A 16 -13.28 6.28 -17.17
N ALA A 17 -11.96 6.07 -17.24
CA ALA A 17 -11.16 5.55 -16.15
C ALA A 17 -10.24 6.64 -15.60
N SER A 18 -10.06 6.67 -14.28
CA SER A 18 -9.10 7.51 -13.60
C SER A 18 -7.68 7.06 -13.94
N ALA A 19 -6.72 7.97 -13.78
CA ALA A 19 -5.33 7.59 -13.61
C ALA A 19 -5.16 6.69 -12.35
N PRO A 20 -4.08 5.90 -12.26
CA PRO A 20 -3.94 4.91 -11.22
C PRO A 20 -3.66 5.52 -9.84
N LEU A 21 -4.15 4.84 -8.80
CA LEU A 21 -3.63 4.90 -7.44
C LEU A 21 -2.65 3.74 -7.26
N LYS A 22 -1.38 4.03 -7.01
CA LYS A 22 -0.35 3.03 -6.72
C LYS A 22 0.02 3.06 -5.25
N VAL A 23 0.17 1.90 -4.65
CA VAL A 23 0.62 1.73 -3.27
C VAL A 23 1.74 0.72 -3.25
N SER A 24 2.87 1.05 -2.61
CA SER A 24 3.94 0.11 -2.34
C SER A 24 4.27 0.07 -0.85
N ALA A 25 4.60 -1.11 -0.34
CA ALA A 25 4.99 -1.34 1.04
C ALA A 25 6.30 -2.13 1.09
N MET A 26 7.21 -1.71 1.96
CA MET A 26 8.51 -2.34 2.15
C MET A 26 8.74 -2.65 3.62
N LEU A 27 9.17 -3.89 3.88
CA LEU A 27 9.69 -4.34 5.17
C LEU A 27 11.17 -4.70 5.01
N PRO A 28 12.04 -4.35 5.98
CA PRO A 28 13.45 -4.72 5.94
C PRO A 28 13.68 -6.23 6.05
N VAL A 29 12.77 -6.95 6.71
CA VAL A 29 12.83 -8.41 6.90
C VAL A 29 11.44 -9.03 6.88
N LYS A 30 11.36 -10.33 6.60
CA LYS A 30 10.11 -11.10 6.60
C LYS A 30 9.70 -11.59 8.00
N GLY A 31 10.67 -11.88 8.86
CA GLY A 31 10.44 -12.46 10.19
C GLY A 31 10.67 -11.44 11.29
N TYR A 32 9.75 -11.40 12.25
CA TYR A 32 9.84 -10.57 13.45
C TYR A 32 9.50 -11.43 14.66
N VAL A 33 10.17 -11.16 15.78
CA VAL A 33 9.85 -11.79 17.07
C VAL A 33 8.85 -10.93 17.85
N PRO A 34 8.08 -11.52 18.77
CA PRO A 34 7.21 -10.76 19.67
C PRO A 34 7.98 -9.64 20.39
N GLY A 35 7.40 -8.44 20.43
CA GLY A 35 8.01 -7.25 21.05
C GLY A 35 8.96 -6.46 20.14
N GLN A 36 9.34 -6.99 18.98
CA GLN A 36 10.15 -6.26 18.01
C GLN A 36 9.31 -5.21 17.25
N THR A 37 9.82 -4.00 17.13
CA THR A 37 9.20 -2.95 16.30
C THR A 37 9.37 -3.26 14.81
N MET A 38 8.26 -3.30 14.07
CA MET A 38 8.25 -3.47 12.62
C MET A 38 8.34 -2.10 11.93
N SER A 39 9.48 -1.81 11.29
CA SER A 39 9.60 -0.65 10.40
C SER A 39 8.97 -0.97 9.06
N ILE A 40 7.83 -0.33 8.75
CA ILE A 40 7.12 -0.47 7.47
C ILE A 40 7.21 0.86 6.73
N ARG A 41 7.75 0.84 5.52
CA ARG A 41 7.70 2.01 4.62
C ARG A 41 6.54 1.83 3.66
N VAL A 42 5.58 2.75 3.67
CA VAL A 42 4.47 2.79 2.72
C VAL A 42 4.62 4.01 1.82
N ASN A 43 4.52 3.81 0.51
CA ASN A 43 4.45 4.89 -0.47
C ASN A 43 3.07 4.85 -1.15
N VAL A 44 2.43 6.01 -1.28
CA VAL A 44 1.13 6.15 -1.93
C VAL A 44 1.25 7.21 -3.02
N GLU A 45 1.12 6.79 -4.27
CA GLU A 45 1.12 7.66 -5.44
C GLU A 45 -0.31 7.76 -5.97
N ASN A 46 -1.00 8.84 -5.60
CA ASN A 46 -2.38 9.07 -6.02
C ASN A 46 -2.45 10.01 -7.21
N GLN A 47 -2.65 9.46 -8.40
CA GLN A 47 -2.93 10.23 -9.61
C GLN A 47 -4.42 10.15 -10.00
N SER A 48 -5.24 9.45 -9.21
CA SER A 48 -6.61 9.08 -9.59
C SER A 48 -7.65 10.18 -9.41
N GLY A 49 -7.33 11.27 -8.71
CA GLY A 49 -8.29 12.31 -8.32
C GLY A 49 -9.29 11.88 -7.24
N VAL A 50 -9.29 10.61 -6.82
CA VAL A 50 -10.08 10.10 -5.69
C VAL A 50 -9.33 10.39 -4.38
N ILE A 51 -10.04 10.90 -3.37
CA ILE A 51 -9.45 11.20 -2.05
C ILE A 51 -9.08 9.88 -1.35
N VAL A 52 -7.86 9.83 -0.79
CA VAL A 52 -7.40 8.71 0.04
C VAL A 52 -7.54 9.12 1.51
N ASP A 53 -8.58 8.64 2.18
CA ASP A 53 -8.86 9.06 3.57
C ASP A 53 -7.95 8.38 4.60
N ASN A 54 -7.65 7.09 4.40
CA ASN A 54 -6.95 6.27 5.40
C ASN A 54 -6.05 5.23 4.75
N VAL A 55 -4.90 4.98 5.37
CA VAL A 55 -4.02 3.83 5.09
C VAL A 55 -4.03 2.93 6.31
N LYS A 56 -4.43 1.66 6.14
CA LYS A 56 -4.53 0.68 7.23
C LYS A 56 -3.51 -0.44 7.04
N LEU A 57 -2.72 -0.70 8.09
CA LEU A 57 -1.82 -1.83 8.18
C LEU A 57 -2.42 -2.84 9.16
N ILE A 58 -2.69 -4.06 8.70
CA ILE A 58 -3.35 -5.10 9.49
C ILE A 58 -2.46 -6.35 9.52
N LEU A 59 -2.00 -6.72 10.70
CA LEU A 59 -1.34 -8.01 10.92
C LEU A 59 -2.41 -9.12 10.95
N ARG A 60 -2.27 -10.14 10.10
CA ARG A 60 -3.16 -11.30 10.05
C ARG A 60 -2.40 -12.55 10.49
N LYS A 61 -3.11 -13.51 11.08
CA LYS A 61 -2.60 -14.83 11.45
C LYS A 61 -2.31 -15.66 10.21
#